data_AF-A0A3E0P748-F1
#
_entry.id   AF-A0A3E0P748-F1
#
_cell.length_a   1.000
_cell.length_b   1.000
_cell.length_c   1.000
_cell.angle_alpha   90.00
_cell.angle_beta   90.00
_cell.angle_gamma   90.00
#
_symmetry.space_group_name_H-M   'P 1'
#
loop_
_entity.id
_entity.type
_entity.pdbx_description
1 polymer ?
#
loop_
_entity_poly.entity_id
_entity_poly.type
_entity_poly.pdbx_seq_one_letter_code
_entity_poly.pdbx_strand_id
1 'polypeptide(L)'
;MRVLGSDGVLLTTGRVSLEADPDHGNWTGVLETLNHTAVAGKALVVTLETPEGHRGKAQLVPATENGDRALSTVTGIGTEKPF
;
A
#
# COMPACT_ATOMS: atom_id res chain seq x y z
N MET A 1 0.68 -8.76 2.91
CA MET A 1 0.01 -7.48 3.19
C MET A 1 -1.43 -7.55 2.70
N ARG A 2 -2.41 -7.15 3.52
CA ARG A 2 -3.80 -6.95 3.08
C ARG A 2 -4.00 -5.48 2.73
N VAL A 3 -4.70 -5.22 1.63
CA VAL A 3 -5.02 -3.87 1.16
C VAL A 3 -6.52 -3.68 1.28
N LEU A 4 -6.94 -2.79 2.17
CA LEU A 4 -8.34 -2.56 2.50
C LEU A 4 -8.79 -1.20 1.97
N GLY A 5 -10.04 -1.15 1.49
CA GLY A 5 -10.73 0.09 1.16
C GLY A 5 -11.01 0.93 2.40
N SER A 6 -11.50 2.16 2.20
CA SER A 6 -11.89 3.06 3.29
C SER A 6 -13.05 2.54 4.14
N ASP A 7 -13.85 1.64 3.58
CA ASP A 7 -14.95 0.92 4.21
C ASP A 7 -14.52 -0.38 4.93
N GLY A 8 -13.22 -0.72 4.87
CA GLY A 8 -12.67 -1.95 5.45
C GLY A 8 -12.81 -3.19 4.56
N VAL A 9 -13.36 -3.07 3.35
CA VAL A 9 -13.45 -4.18 2.39
C VAL A 9 -12.07 -4.57 1.90
N LEU A 10 -11.79 -5.87 1.83
CA LEU A 10 -10.55 -6.38 1.25
C LEU A 10 -10.55 -6.16 -0.27
N LEU A 11 -9.67 -5.29 -0.74
CA LEU A 11 -9.51 -5.00 -2.18
C LEU A 11 -8.59 -6.01 -2.84
N THR A 12 -7.48 -6.34 -2.17
CA THR A 12 -6.53 -7.37 -2.62
C THR A 12 -5.57 -7.75 -1.48
N THR A 13 -4.74 -8.75 -1.75
CA THR A 13 -3.49 -8.99 -1.03
C THR A 13 -2.28 -8.66 -1.91
N GLY A 14 -1.14 -8.40 -1.28
CA GLY A 14 0.10 -8.03 -1.96
C GLY A 14 1.34 -8.20 -1.11
N ARG A 15 2.49 -7.92 -1.73
CA ARG A 15 3.80 -7.77 -1.08
C ARG A 15 4.11 -6.29 -0.99
N VAL A 16 4.68 -5.87 0.13
CA VAL A 16 5.07 -4.47 0.29
C VAL A 16 6.48 -4.42 0.85
N SER A 17 7.27 -3.48 0.36
CA SER A 17 8.54 -3.07 0.94
C SER A 17 8.37 -1.63 1.40
N LEU A 18 8.54 -1.39 2.69
CA LEU A 18 8.36 -0.09 3.32
C LEU A 18 9.66 0.36 3.98
N GLU A 19 9.93 1.65 3.91
CA GLU A 19 11.05 2.31 4.55
C GLU A 19 10.55 3.53 5.31
N ALA A 20 11.18 3.84 6.44
CA ALA A 20 10.89 5.06 7.17
C ALA A 20 11.34 6.27 6.36
N ASP A 21 10.51 7.31 6.31
CA ASP A 21 10.84 8.60 5.72
C ASP A 21 10.96 9.61 6.87
N PRO A 22 12.17 9.80 7.43
CA PRO A 22 12.38 10.65 8.59
C PRO A 22 12.17 12.14 8.29
N ASP A 23 12.31 12.55 7.03
CA ASP A 23 12.17 13.95 6.63
C ASP A 23 10.70 14.39 6.67
N HIS A 24 9.78 13.46 6.41
CA HIS A 24 8.34 13.71 6.42
C HIS A 24 7.62 13.09 7.63
N GLY A 25 8.36 12.41 8.51
CA GLY A 25 7.81 11.77 9.71
C GLY A 25 6.79 10.67 9.40
N ASN A 26 6.92 10.03 8.24
CA ASN A 26 6.04 8.95 7.77
C ASN A 26 6.87 7.77 7.24
N TRP A 27 6.31 7.02 6.30
CA TRP A 27 6.95 5.90 5.63
C TRP A 27 6.58 5.89 4.16
N THR A 28 7.47 5.37 3.33
CA THR A 28 7.25 5.23 1.90
C THR A 28 7.64 3.84 1.44
N GLY A 29 7.30 3.47 0.21
CA GLY A 29 7.68 2.16 -0.29
C GLY A 29 7.02 1.77 -1.61
N VAL A 30 7.07 0.47 -1.89
CA VAL A 30 6.47 -0.12 -3.09
C VAL A 30 5.54 -1.25 -2.68
N LEU A 31 4.31 -1.21 -3.20
CA LEU A 31 3.31 -2.25 -3.11
C LEU A 31 3.24 -2.99 -4.45
N GLU A 32 3.40 -4.31 -4.38
CA GLU A 32 3.23 -5.24 -5.49
C GLU A 32 1.93 -6.04 -5.31
N THR A 33 1.06 -5.97 -6.31
CA THR A 33 -0.23 -6.69 -6.35
C THR A 33 -0.38 -7.45 -7.67
N LEU A 34 -1.36 -8.35 -7.76
CA LEU A 34 -1.71 -8.95 -9.04
C LEU A 34 -2.40 -7.93 -9.94
N ASN A 35 -2.17 -8.06 -11.25
CA ASN A 35 -2.92 -7.33 -12.26
C ASN A 35 -4.42 -7.64 -12.17
N HIS A 36 -5.23 -6.71 -12.69
CA HIS A 36 -6.70 -6.78 -12.70
C HIS A 36 -7.36 -6.84 -11.31
N THR A 37 -6.63 -6.55 -10.24
CA THR A 37 -7.20 -6.33 -8.90
C THR A 37 -7.80 -4.94 -8.78
N ALA A 38 -8.59 -4.71 -7.73
CA ALA A 38 -9.27 -3.44 -7.49
C ALA A 38 -8.33 -2.24 -7.26
N VAL A 39 -7.03 -2.48 -7.07
CA VAL A 39 -6.00 -1.45 -6.83
C VAL A 39 -5.01 -1.29 -7.98
N ALA A 40 -4.85 -2.31 -8.83
CA ALA A 40 -3.91 -2.27 -9.95
C ALA A 40 -4.19 -1.06 -10.87
N GLY A 41 -3.15 -0.24 -11.12
CA GLY A 41 -3.24 0.93 -11.99
C GLY A 41 -4.09 2.10 -11.45
N LYS A 42 -4.45 2.10 -10.16
CA LYS A 42 -5.29 3.17 -9.57
C LYS A 42 -4.58 3.92 -8.45
N ALA A 43 -4.79 5.24 -8.43
CA ALA A 43 -4.43 6.05 -7.28
C ALA A 43 -5.55 6.00 -6.24
N LEU A 44 -5.28 5.47 -5.05
CA LEU A 44 -6.29 5.22 -4.02
C LEU A 44 -5.72 5.45 -2.63
N VAL A 45 -6.57 5.93 -1.72
CA VAL A 45 -6.29 5.89 -0.27
C VAL A 45 -6.77 4.56 0.27
N VAL A 46 -5.89 3.83 0.94
CA VAL A 46 -6.15 2.48 1.47
C VAL A 46 -5.67 2.35 2.90
N THR A 47 -6.11 1.28 3.57
CA THR A 47 -5.45 0.81 4.79
C THR A 47 -4.61 -0.41 4.44
N LEU A 48 -3.33 -0.39 4.80
CA LEU A 48 -2.44 -1.54 4.73
C LEU A 48 -2.47 -2.26 6.09
N GLU A 49 -2.68 -3.58 6.06
CA GLU A 49 -2.70 -4.43 7.25
C GLU A 49 -1.68 -5.58 7.15
N THR A 50 -0.74 -5.64 8.11
CA THR A 50 0.25 -6.72 8.20
C THR A 50 -0.39 -8.04 8.66
N PRO A 51 0.27 -9.19 8.46
CA PRO A 51 -0.20 -10.47 8.99
C PRO A 51 -0.42 -10.47 10.52
N GLU A 52 0.36 -9.67 11.26
CA GLU A 52 0.29 -9.51 12.72
C GLU A 52 -0.84 -8.55 13.16
N GLY A 53 -1.53 -7.91 12.21
CA GLY A 53 -2.68 -7.04 12.46
C GLY A 53 -2.35 -5.56 12.62
N HIS A 54 -1.09 -5.14 12.41
CA HIS A 54 -0.74 -3.72 12.39
C HIS A 54 -1.35 -3.04 11.18
N ARG A 55 -1.88 -1.83 11.37
CA ARG A 55 -2.57 -1.06 10.33
C ARG A 55 -1.92 0.29 10.12
N GLY A 56 -1.92 0.74 8.88
CA GLY A 56 -1.50 2.08 8.50
C GLY A 56 -2.27 2.60 7.29
N LYS A 57 -2.67 3.87 7.32
CA LYS A 57 -3.28 4.51 6.14
C LYS A 57 -2.20 4.93 5.15
N ALA A 58 -2.46 4.72 3.86
CA ALA A 58 -1.52 5.03 2.81
C ALA A 58 -2.23 5.56 1.56
N GLN A 59 -1.53 6.42 0.83
CA GLN A 59 -1.85 6.72 -0.56
C GLN A 59 -1.04 5.80 -1.47
N LEU A 60 -1.74 5.17 -2.42
CA LEU A 60 -1.15 4.43 -3.52
C LEU A 60 -1.09 5.33 -4.75
N VAL A 61 0.04 5.31 -5.44
CA VAL A 61 0.22 5.95 -6.76
C VAL A 61 0.73 4.89 -7.73
N PRO A 62 0.05 4.66 -8.87
CA PRO A 62 0.51 3.69 -9.86
C PRO A 62 1.93 4.05 -10.35
N ALA A 63 2.81 3.07 -10.40
CA ALA A 63 4.19 3.26 -10.87
C ALA A 63 4.40 2.56 -12.21
N THR A 64 4.40 1.24 -12.21
CA THR A 64 4.66 0.41 -13.40
C THR A 64 3.94 -0.93 -13.30
N GLU A 65 3.89 -1.65 -14.41
CA GLU A 65 3.47 -3.06 -14.46
C GLU A 65 4.67 -3.95 -14.77
N ASN A 66 4.72 -5.13 -14.17
CA ASN A 66 5.76 -6.12 -14.39
C ASN A 66 5.11 -7.51 -14.58
N GLY A 67 4.91 -7.92 -15.82
CA GLY A 67 4.29 -9.21 -16.14
C GLY A 67 2.85 -9.31 -15.63
N ASP A 68 2.60 -10.21 -14.68
CA ASP A 68 1.30 -10.42 -14.03
C ASP A 68 1.08 -9.51 -12.80
N ARG A 69 2.01 -8.59 -12.53
CA ARG A 69 2.03 -7.74 -11.33
C ARG A 69 1.88 -6.26 -11.65
N ALA A 70 1.17 -5.57 -10.78
CA ALA A 70 1.07 -4.12 -10.76
C ALA A 70 1.85 -3.57 -9.57
N LEU A 71 2.70 -2.58 -9.83
CA LEU A 71 3.46 -1.85 -8.81
C LEU A 71 2.82 -0.50 -8.53
N SER A 72 2.73 -0.15 -7.25
CA SER A 72 2.33 1.17 -6.79
C SER A 72 3.35 1.71 -5.79
N THR A 73 3.72 2.97 -5.94
CA THR A 73 4.39 3.70 -4.86
C THR A 73 3.40 3.88 -3.72
N VAL A 74 3.90 3.73 -2.51
CA VAL A 74 3.14 3.89 -1.27
C VAL A 74 3.70 5.06 -0.49
N THR A 75 2.81 5.91 0.01
CA THR A 75 3.15 6.98 0.95
C THR A 75 2.21 6.89 2.14
N GLY A 76 2.77 6.70 3.33
CA GLY A 76 2.03 6.70 4.59
C GLY A 76 1.37 8.06 4.84
N ILE A 77 0.13 8.01 5.32
CA ILE A 77 -0.66 9.20 5.67
C ILE A 77 -0.76 9.27 7.20
N GLY A 78 -0.25 10.36 7.76
CA GLY A 78 -0.21 10.59 9.21
C GLY A 78 1.10 10.14 9.84
N THR A 79 1.15 10.21 11.17
CA THR A 79 2.38 9.97 11.97
C THR A 79 2.53 8.51 12.42
N GLU A 80 1.72 7.60 11.89
CA GLU A 80 1.79 6.18 12.24
C GLU A 80 3.10 5.62 11.68
N LYS A 81 3.97 5.10 12.57
CA LYS A 81 5.27 4.53 12.17
C LYS A 81 5.06 3.27 11.31
N PRO A 82 5.99 2.98 10.39
CA PRO A 82 5.98 1.68 9.71
C PRO A 82 6.19 0.61 10.78
N PHE A 83 5.25 -0.32 10.82
CA PHE A 83 5.27 -1.53 11.64
C PHE A 83 6.43 -2.46 11.27
#